data_AF-A0A5S4YVJ2-F1
#
_entry.id   AF-A0A5S4YVJ2-F1
#
_cell.length_a   1.000
_cell.length_b   1.000
_cell.length_c   1.000
_cell.angle_alpha   90.00
_cell.angle_beta   90.00
_cell.angle_gamma   90.00
#
_symmetry.space_group_name_H-M   'P 1'
#
loop_
_entity.id
_entity.type
_entity.pdbx_description
1 polymer ?
#
loop_
_entity_poly.entity_id
_entity_poly.type
_entity_poly.pdbx_seq_one_letter_code
_entity_poly.pdbx_strand_id
1 'polypeptide(L)'
;MTAEVCIMNRLAAVLAADSAATVSQWTGEKVESRYFKGSNKIFQLSDHHPVGLMIFDSAGRADDEVALDLLTEKSGDVRPAELAGQVLST
;
A
#
# COMPACT_ATOMS: atom_id res chain seq x y z
N MET A 1 -5.15 -10.03 8.05
CA MET A 1 -4.04 -9.71 8.97
C MET A 1 -2.77 -10.33 8.43
N THR A 2 -1.68 -9.58 8.44
CA THR A 2 -0.44 -9.84 7.71
C THR A 2 0.78 -9.33 8.48
N ALA A 3 1.98 -9.46 7.89
CA ALA A 3 3.22 -8.98 8.50
C ALA A 3 3.79 -7.74 7.78
N GLU A 4 4.12 -6.73 8.58
CA GLU A 4 4.76 -5.47 8.19
C GLU A 4 5.96 -5.23 9.11
N VAL A 5 7.13 -4.95 8.53
CA VAL A 5 8.40 -4.87 9.27
C VAL A 5 9.20 -3.65 8.82
N CYS A 6 9.67 -2.87 9.79
CA CYS A 6 10.60 -1.77 9.59
C CYS A 6 11.88 -1.99 10.41
N ILE A 7 13.04 -1.89 9.77
CA ILE A 7 14.35 -1.89 10.42
C ILE A 7 15.04 -0.58 10.07
N MET A 8 15.48 0.17 11.07
CA MET A 8 16.02 1.51 10.87
C MET A 8 17.22 1.79 11.77
N ASN A 9 18.13 2.60 11.26
CA ASN A 9 19.25 3.17 12.00
C ASN A 9 19.35 4.68 11.68
N ARG A 10 20.41 5.34 12.18
CA ARG A 10 20.60 6.79 11.96
C ARG A 10 20.82 7.20 10.48
N LEU A 11 21.13 6.25 9.61
CA LEU A 11 21.50 6.50 8.22
C LEU A 11 20.42 6.06 7.23
N ALA A 12 19.63 5.04 7.57
CA ALA A 12 18.68 4.42 6.66
C ALA A 12 17.52 3.73 7.38
N ALA A 13 16.43 3.53 6.65
CA ALA A 13 15.32 2.68 7.01
C ALA A 13 15.07 1.66 5.89
N VAL A 14 14.70 0.45 6.28
CA VAL A 14 14.32 -0.65 5.39
C VAL A 14 12.91 -1.08 5.76
N LEU A 15 12.05 -1.15 4.74
CA LEU A 15 10.64 -1.46 4.83
C LEU A 15 10.40 -2.80 4.12
N ALA A 16 9.70 -3.72 4.77
CA ALA A 16 9.27 -5.00 4.20
C ALA A 16 7.83 -5.32 4.62
N ALA A 17 7.03 -5.83 3.69
CA ALA A 17 5.64 -6.20 3.92
C ALA A 17 5.31 -7.43 3.07
N ASP A 18 4.37 -8.26 3.54
CA ASP A 18 3.83 -9.33 2.69
C ASP A 18 2.84 -8.78 1.64
N SER A 19 2.59 -9.59 0.60
CA SER A 19 1.67 -9.23 -0.49
C SER A 19 0.23 -9.69 -0.27
N ALA A 20 -0.09 -10.15 0.94
CA ALA A 20 -1.40 -10.65 1.28
C ALA A 20 -2.29 -9.50 1.76
N ALA A 21 -3.56 -9.48 1.37
CA ALA A 21 -4.55 -8.56 1.94
C ALA A 21 -5.81 -9.34 2.30
N THR A 22 -6.43 -9.00 3.42
CA THR A 22 -7.71 -9.59 3.84
C THR A 22 -8.74 -8.50 3.98
N VAL A 23 -9.72 -8.47 3.07
CA VAL A 23 -10.82 -7.51 3.09
C VAL A 23 -11.99 -8.18 3.76
N SER A 24 -12.51 -7.57 4.82
CA SER A 24 -13.73 -8.05 5.50
C SER A 24 -14.86 -7.10 5.17
N GLN A 25 -15.88 -7.60 4.47
CA GLN A 25 -17.06 -6.83 4.10
C GLN A 25 -18.30 -7.41 4.77
N TRP A 26 -19.19 -6.54 5.23
CA TRP A 26 -20.51 -6.93 5.68
C TRP A 26 -21.40 -7.19 4.46
N THR A 27 -21.90 -8.42 4.33
CA THR A 27 -22.94 -8.78 3.35
C THR A 27 -24.17 -9.26 4.12
N GLY A 28 -25.16 -8.38 4.24
CA GLY A 28 -26.29 -8.59 5.16
C GLY A 28 -25.84 -8.69 6.62
N GLU A 29 -26.24 -9.73 7.33
CA GLU A 29 -25.90 -9.97 8.74
C GLU A 29 -24.58 -10.74 8.95
N LYS A 30 -23.84 -11.06 7.87
CA LYS A 30 -22.60 -11.85 7.94
C LYS A 30 -21.39 -11.04 7.50
N VAL A 31 -20.28 -11.24 8.21
CA VAL A 31 -18.95 -10.77 7.78
C VAL A 31 -18.36 -11.79 6.84
N GLU A 32 -18.15 -11.41 5.58
CA GLU A 32 -17.36 -12.19 4.63
C GLU A 32 -15.94 -11.63 4.55
N SER A 33 -14.95 -12.46 4.84
CA SER A 33 -13.53 -12.13 4.66
C SER A 33 -13.00 -12.74 3.37
N ARG A 34 -12.46 -11.93 2.47
CA ARG A 34 -11.79 -12.38 1.25
C ARG A 34 -10.30 -12.09 1.30
N TYR A 35 -9.53 -13.10 0.89
CA TYR A 35 -8.08 -13.04 0.83
C TYR A 35 -7.63 -12.74 -0.60
N PHE A 36 -6.77 -11.73 -0.74
CA PHE A 36 -6.18 -11.30 -2.00
C PHE A 36 -4.66 -11.47 -1.93
N LYS A 37 -4.07 -11.88 -3.06
CA LYS A 37 -2.61 -11.93 -3.27
C LYS A 37 -2.20 -10.80 -4.19
N GLY A 38 -0.95 -10.35 -4.06
CA GLY A 38 -0.38 -9.36 -4.97
C GLY A 38 -0.67 -7.91 -4.59
N SER A 39 -1.10 -7.65 -3.36
CA SER A 39 -1.20 -6.27 -2.86
C SER A 39 0.20 -5.72 -2.59
N ASN A 40 0.49 -4.52 -3.10
CA ASN A 40 1.67 -3.77 -2.69
C ASN A 40 1.30 -2.87 -1.51
N LYS A 41 2.11 -2.90 -0.45
CA LYS A 41 1.92 -2.05 0.75
C LYS A 41 3.08 -1.10 0.98
N ILE A 42 4.10 -1.12 0.10
CA ILE A 42 5.28 -0.27 0.17
C ILE A 42 5.33 0.59 -1.08
N PHE A 43 5.39 1.90 -0.87
CA PHE A 43 5.34 2.89 -1.93
C PHE A 43 6.49 3.89 -1.76
N GLN A 44 7.07 4.31 -2.87
CA GLN A 44 8.05 5.39 -2.88
C GLN A 44 7.32 6.68 -3.28
N LEU A 45 7.29 7.64 -2.35
CA LEU A 45 6.55 8.90 -2.46
C LEU A 45 7.27 9.97 -3.28
N SER A 46 8.59 9.86 -3.45
CA SER A 46 9.40 10.85 -4.15
C SER A 46 10.55 10.18 -4.90
N ASP A 47 10.85 10.66 -6.11
CA ASP A 47 12.05 10.28 -6.86
C ASP A 47 13.26 11.17 -6.53
N HIS A 48 13.00 12.34 -5.95
CA HIS A 48 14.02 13.33 -5.61
C HIS A 48 14.54 13.20 -4.18
N HIS A 49 13.67 12.75 -3.26
CA HIS A 49 13.99 12.58 -1.85
C HIS A 49 13.76 11.13 -1.42
N PRO A 50 14.58 10.57 -0.52
CA PRO A 50 14.45 9.19 -0.06
C PRO A 50 13.27 9.04 0.92
N VAL A 51 12.05 9.17 0.40
CA VAL A 51 10.80 9.09 1.16
C VAL A 51 10.01 7.86 0.71
N GLY A 52 9.89 6.89 1.62
CA GLY A 52 9.06 5.70 1.46
C GLY A 52 7.88 5.70 2.43
N LEU A 53 6.77 5.12 2.01
CA LEU A 53 5.55 4.91 2.79
C LEU A 53 5.25 3.42 2.87
N MET A 54 4.85 2.96 4.06
CA MET A 54 4.24 1.64 4.25
C MET A 54 2.87 1.83 4.87
N ILE A 55 1.86 1.16 4.33
CA ILE A 55 0.49 1.19 4.86
C ILE A 55 0.25 -0.06 5.70
N PHE A 56 -0.29 0.14 6.91
CA PHE A 56 -0.63 -0.91 7.87
C PHE A 56 -2.13 -0.88 8.15
N ASP A 57 -2.75 -2.06 8.26
CA ASP A 57 -4.14 -2.26 8.68
C ASP A 57 -5.22 -1.57 7.80
N SER A 58 -4.86 -1.21 6.58
CA SER A 58 -5.82 -0.82 5.55
C SER A 58 -6.60 -2.07 5.10
N ALA A 59 -7.84 -2.17 5.55
CA ALA A 59 -8.71 -3.30 5.27
C ALA A 59 -9.24 -3.35 3.82
N GLY A 60 -8.76 -2.47 2.92
CA GLY A 60 -9.27 -2.32 1.56
C GLY A 60 -8.19 -1.97 0.53
N ARG A 61 -8.20 -2.67 -0.60
CA ARG A 61 -7.31 -2.39 -1.76
C ARG A 61 -7.49 -0.97 -2.32
N ALA A 62 -8.69 -0.40 -2.23
CA ALA A 62 -8.97 0.96 -2.68
C ALA A 62 -8.42 2.02 -1.72
N ASP A 63 -8.28 1.70 -0.43
CA ASP A 63 -7.85 2.65 0.59
C ASP A 63 -6.35 2.95 0.46
N ASP A 64 -5.56 1.96 0.03
CA ASP A 64 -4.12 2.08 -0.17
C ASP A 64 -3.76 3.02 -1.33
N GLU A 65 -4.45 2.88 -2.47
CA GLU A 65 -4.21 3.69 -3.67
C GLU A 65 -4.74 5.12 -3.49
N VAL A 66 -5.94 5.28 -2.92
CA VAL A 66 -6.54 6.61 -2.69
C VAL A 66 -5.74 7.42 -1.68
N ALA A 67 -5.25 6.79 -0.60
CA ALA A 67 -4.40 7.48 0.36
C ALA A 67 -3.07 7.91 -0.27
N LEU A 68 -2.50 7.08 -1.14
CA LEU A 68 -1.26 7.40 -1.84
C LEU A 68 -1.45 8.54 -2.86
N ASP A 69 -2.52 8.52 -3.64
CA ASP A 69 -2.83 9.58 -4.60
C ASP A 69 -3.00 10.94 -3.91
N LEU A 70 -3.73 10.98 -2.78
CA LEU A 70 -3.90 12.21 -1.99
C LEU A 70 -2.59 12.72 -1.39
N LEU A 71 -1.69 11.83 -0.96
CA LEU A 71 -0.39 12.21 -0.41
C LEU A 71 0.57 12.71 -1.50
N THR A 72 0.50 12.11 -2.69
CA THR A 72 1.29 12.44 -3.88
C THR A 72 0.84 13.78 -4.48
N GLU A 73 -0.47 14.04 -4.54
CA GLU A 73 -1.02 15.34 -4.95
C GLU A 73 -0.56 16.48 -4.04
N LYS A 74 -0.51 16.24 -2.71
CA LYS A 74 -0.04 17.24 -1.75
C LYS A 74 1.46 17.49 -1.78
N SER A 75 2.27 16.50 -2.17
CA SER A 75 3.73 16.65 -2.28
C SER A 75 4.18 17.30 -3.60
N GLY A 76 3.30 17.31 -4.62
CA GLY A 76 3.62 17.84 -5.95
C GLY A 76 4.58 16.96 -6.76
N ASP A 77 4.88 15.76 -6.27
CA ASP A 77 5.82 14.81 -6.85
C ASP A 77 5.02 13.73 -7.59
N VAL A 78 5.10 13.66 -8.92
CA VAL A 78 4.08 12.98 -9.77
C VAL A 78 4.58 11.62 -10.26
N ARG A 79 3.95 10.51 -9.81
CA ARG A 79 3.95 9.22 -10.54
C ARG A 79 2.56 8.57 -10.61
N PRO A 80 1.82 8.77 -11.71
CA PRO A 80 0.59 8.03 -12.01
C PRO A 80 0.84 6.76 -12.87
N ALA A 81 2.06 6.53 -13.37
CA ALA A 81 2.29 5.58 -14.47
C ALA A 81 2.71 4.16 -14.03
N GLU A 82 3.49 3.99 -12.97
CA GLU A 82 3.94 2.66 -12.52
C GLU A 82 2.86 1.90 -11.72
N LEU A 83 1.93 2.63 -11.09
CA LEU A 83 0.80 2.06 -10.36
C LEU A 83 -0.26 1.45 -11.29
N ALA A 84 -0.53 2.06 -12.45
CA ALA A 84 -1.45 1.50 -13.45
C ALA A 84 -0.93 0.21 -14.12
N GLY A 85 0.39 0.02 -14.19
CA GLY A 85 1.03 -1.12 -14.86
C GLY A 85 0.91 -2.46 -14.12
N GLN A 86 0.63 -2.45 -12.81
CA GLN A 86 0.41 -3.67 -12.03
C GLN A 86 -1.04 -4.15 -12.04
N VAL A 87 -1.97 -3.37 -12.62
CA VAL A 87 -3.41 -3.69 -12.67
C VAL A 87 -3.78 -4.49 -13.94
N LEU A 88 -2.93 -4.55 -14.97
CA LEU A 88 -3.24 -5.22 -16.24
C LEU A 88 -2.66 -6.63 -16.43
N SER A 89 -1.98 -7.21 -15.43
CA SER A 89 -1.33 -8.53 -15.58
C SER A 89 -1.78 -9.63 -14.62
N THR A 90 -3.01 -9.60 -14.08
CA THR A 90 -3.61 -10.79 -13.45
C THR A 90 -5.13 -10.80 -13.55
#